data_AF-T0MIR8-F1
#
_entry.id   AF-T0MIR8-F1
#
_cell.length_a   1.000
_cell.length_b   1.000
_cell.length_c   1.000
_cell.angle_alpha   90.00
_cell.angle_beta   90.00
_cell.angle_gamma   90.00
#
_symmetry.space_group_name_H-M   'P 1'
#
loop_
_entity.id
_entity.type
_entity.pdbx_description
1 polymer ?
#
loop_
_entity_poly.entity_id
_entity_poly.type
_entity_poly.pdbx_seq_one_letter_code
_entity_poly.pdbx_strand_id
1 'polypeptide(L)' 'MSDISTHYGGSILAMIGKDHIALVNDKRLGTGPITVNTSFSKIYQLNSKLLFGFTGLYSDSQILFKKIRKNYN' A
#
# COMPACT_ATOMS: atom_id res chain seq x y z
N MET A 1 4.33 1.04 24.42
CA MET A 1 3.44 0.34 23.47
C MET A 1 3.85 0.76 22.07
N SER A 2 4.18 -0.17 21.17
CA SER A 2 4.45 0.13 19.76
C SER A 2 3.14 0.27 18.99
N ASP A 3 3.00 1.33 18.19
CA ASP A 3 1.81 1.55 17.35
C ASP A 3 1.74 0.52 16.21
N ILE A 4 0.63 -0.21 16.12
CA ILE A 4 0.37 -1.23 15.11
C ILE A 4 0.41 -0.65 13.69
N SER A 5 0.05 0.63 13.51
CA SER A 5 0.09 1.31 12.22
C SER A 5 1.53 1.41 11.67
N THR A 6 2.53 1.45 12.55
CA THR A 6 3.94 1.60 12.19
C THR A 6 4.69 0.26 12.12
N HIS A 7 4.06 -0.85 12.49
CA HIS A 7 4.73 -2.14 12.65
C HIS A 7 5.46 -2.62 11.38
N TYR A 8 4.79 -2.53 10.23
CA TYR A 8 5.39 -2.86 8.93
C TYR A 8 6.12 -1.66 8.30
N GLY A 9 5.78 -0.45 8.76
CA GLY A 9 6.26 0.82 8.25
C GLY A 9 5.87 1.08 6.80
N GLY A 10 6.55 2.04 6.21
CA GLY A 10 6.34 2.45 4.83
C GLY A 10 5.36 3.60 4.65
N SER A 11 5.39 4.18 3.47
CA SER A 11 4.69 5.40 3.11
C SER A 11 4.33 5.38 1.63
N ILE A 12 3.24 6.06 1.31
CA ILE A 12 2.73 6.20 -0.06
C ILE A 12 2.51 7.67 -0.34
N LEU A 13 2.83 8.09 -1.56
CA LEU A 13 2.55 9.44 -2.07
C LEU A 13 1.78 9.33 -3.38
N ALA A 14 0.68 10.07 -3.46
CA ALA A 14 -0.10 10.25 -4.68
C ALA A 14 0.00 11.70 -5.14
N MET A 15 0.26 11.91 -6.42
CA MET A 15 0.35 13.23 -7.04
C MET A 15 -0.49 13.26 -8.31
N ILE A 16 -1.08 14.43 -8.58
CA ILE A 16 -1.88 14.69 -9.77
C ILE A 16 -1.17 15.77 -10.59
N GLY A 17 -0.94 15.49 -11.87
CA GLY A 17 -0.51 16.46 -12.87
C GLY A 17 -1.66 16.82 -13.81
N LYS A 18 -1.37 17.59 -14.86
CA LYS A 18 -2.38 18.05 -15.81
C LYS A 18 -3.11 16.91 -16.54
N ASP A 19 -2.36 15.94 -17.05
CA ASP A 19 -2.88 14.81 -17.84
C ASP A 19 -2.45 13.44 -17.30
N HIS A 20 -1.76 13.42 -16.14
CA HIS A 20 -1.17 12.22 -15.57
C HIS A 20 -1.35 12.17 -14.06
N ILE A 21 -1.33 10.95 -13.52
CA ILE A 21 -1.26 10.70 -12.08
C ILE A 21 0.02 9.92 -11.78
N ALA A 22 0.60 10.18 -10.61
CA ALA A 22 1.72 9.41 -10.10
C ALA A 22 1.35 8.84 -8.72
N LEU A 23 1.57 7.55 -8.55
CA LEU A 23 1.41 6.87 -7.28
C LEU A 23 2.72 6.14 -6.98
N VAL A 24 3.38 6.53 -5.90
CA VAL A 24 4.68 5.99 -5.52
C VAL A 24 4.65 5.48 -4.09
N ASN A 25 5.42 4.45 -3.81
CA ASN A 25 5.56 3.85 -2.50
C ASN A 25 7.02 3.55 -2.17
N ASP A 26 7.30 3.39 -0.88
CA ASP A 26 8.53 2.74 -0.46
C ASP A 26 8.44 1.23 -0.71
N LYS A 27 9.59 0.62 -1.00
CA LYS A 27 9.70 -0.83 -1.24
C LYS A 27 10.06 -1.64 0.01
N ARG A 28 10.12 -1.00 1.19
CA ARG A 28 10.53 -1.65 2.44
C ARG A 28 9.33 -2.38 3.06
N LEU A 29 9.58 -3.59 3.55
CA LEU A 29 8.72 -4.30 4.48
C LEU A 29 9.50 -4.54 5.77
N GLY A 30 9.02 -3.99 6.89
CA GLY A 30 9.62 -4.19 8.20
C GLY A 30 8.83 -5.13 9.11
N THR A 31 9.49 -5.58 10.17
CA THR A 31 8.85 -6.13 11.37
C THR A 31 9.45 -5.37 12.54
N GLY A 32 8.83 -4.23 12.87
CA GLY A 32 9.41 -3.22 13.74
C GLY A 32 10.73 -2.67 13.15
N PRO A 33 11.85 -2.69 13.92
CA PRO A 33 13.12 -2.14 13.46
C PRO A 33 13.80 -2.99 12.37
N ILE A 34 13.45 -4.27 12.23
CA ILE A 34 14.10 -5.19 11.30
C ILE A 34 13.47 -5.09 9.92
N THR A 35 14.28 -4.94 8.87
CA THR A 35 13.81 -4.96 7.48
C THR A 35 13.79 -6.40 6.96
N VAL A 36 12.63 -6.86 6.49
CA VAL A 36 12.40 -8.23 5.99
C VAL A 36 12.49 -8.27 4.47
N ASN A 37 12.07 -7.21 3.78
CA ASN A 37 12.10 -7.14 2.31
C ASN A 37 12.34 -5.70 1.83
N THR A 38 12.99 -5.54 0.69
CA THR A 38 13.30 -4.25 0.02
C THR A 38 12.71 -4.13 -1.39
N SER A 39 11.94 -5.14 -1.83
CA SER A 39 11.30 -5.21 -3.14
C SER A 39 9.79 -5.42 -3.00
N PHE A 40 9.18 -4.79 -1.99
CA PHE A 40 7.78 -5.00 -1.64
C PHE A 40 6.88 -3.83 -2.07
N SER A 41 5.95 -4.05 -3.01
CA SER A 41 5.00 -3.00 -3.44
C SER A 41 3.71 -3.03 -2.62
N LYS A 42 3.35 -1.86 -2.08
CA LYS A 42 2.09 -1.55 -1.39
C LYS A 42 1.01 -0.94 -2.31
N ILE A 43 1.24 -0.95 -3.63
CA ILE A 43 0.30 -0.45 -4.64
C ILE A 43 -0.46 -1.63 -5.23
N TYR A 44 -1.78 -1.49 -5.31
CA TYR A 44 -2.71 -2.48 -5.81
C TYR A 44 -3.48 -1.90 -7.00
N GLN A 45 -3.55 -2.64 -8.10
CA GLN A 45 -4.26 -2.20 -9.29
C GLN A 45 -5.57 -2.98 -9.44
N LEU A 46 -6.69 -2.28 -9.55
CA LEU A 46 -7.99 -2.90 -9.80
C LEU A 46 -8.29 -3.00 -11.30
N ASN A 47 -8.01 -1.93 -12.05
CA ASN A 47 -8.14 -1.88 -13.51
C ASN A 47 -7.15 -0.86 -14.11
N SER A 48 -7.27 -0.53 -15.41
CA SER A 48 -6.35 0.39 -16.10
C SER A 48 -6.41 1.85 -15.61
N LYS A 49 -7.46 2.24 -14.88
CA LYS A 49 -7.69 3.62 -14.41
C LYS A 49 -7.79 3.75 -12.89
N LEU A 50 -7.73 2.64 -12.15
CA LEU A 50 -8.00 2.63 -10.72
C LEU A 50 -6.92 1.85 -9.97
N LEU A 51 -6.12 2.60 -9.21
CA LEU A 51 -5.05 2.11 -8.36
C LEU A 51 -5.31 2.52 -6.91
N PHE A 52 -4.91 1.66 -5.98
CA PHE A 52 -4.98 1.87 -4.55
C PHE A 52 -3.58 1.77 -3.93
N GLY A 53 -3.33 2.59 -2.93
CA GLY A 53 -2.18 2.44 -2.04
C GLY A 53 -2.68 2.30 -0.61
N PHE A 54 -2.17 1.31 0.12
CA PHE A 54 -2.51 1.13 1.53
C PHE A 54 -1.26 1.22 2.42
N THR A 55 -1.39 1.93 3.53
CA THR A 55 -0.38 2.05 4.58
C THR A 55 -0.93 1.45 5.87
N GLY A 56 -0.04 1.11 6.80
CA GLY A 56 -0.44 0.52 8.08
C GLY A 56 -0.22 -0.99 8.13
N LEU A 57 -1.18 -1.71 8.71
CA LEU A 57 -1.08 -3.14 8.84
C LEU A 57 -1.24 -3.84 7.48
N TYR A 58 -0.25 -4.65 7.14
CA TYR A 58 -0.20 -5.28 5.82
C TYR A 58 -1.34 -6.29 5.59
N SER A 59 -1.67 -7.10 6.61
CA SER A 59 -2.78 -8.07 6.52
C SER A 59 -4.12 -7.39 6.25
N ASP A 60 -4.37 -6.25 6.88
CA ASP A 60 -5.62 -5.49 6.70
C ASP A 60 -5.70 -4.93 5.29
N SER A 61 -4.58 -4.42 4.77
CA SER A 61 -4.47 -3.94 3.38
C SER A 61 -4.84 -5.04 2.37
N GLN A 62 -4.34 -6.27 2.57
CA GLN A 62 -4.67 -7.41 1.71
C GLN A 62 -6.15 -7.77 1.76
N ILE A 63 -6.74 -7.85 2.96
CA ILE A 63 -8.14 -8.22 3.16
C ILE A 63 -9.06 -7.12 2.60
N LEU A 64 -8.73 -5.86 2.85
CA LEU A 64 -9.50 -4.71 2.35
C LEU A 64 -9.51 -4.69 0.84
N PHE A 65 -8.34 -4.83 0.19
CA PHE A 65 -8.28 -4.90 -1.27
C PHE A 65 -9.10 -6.08 -1.83
N LYS A 66 -9.04 -7.25 -1.18
CA LYS A 66 -9.86 -8.41 -1.57
C LYS A 66 -11.36 -8.11 -1.48
N LYS A 67 -11.81 -7.38 -0.44
CA LYS A 67 -13.20 -6.96 -0.27
C LYS A 67 -13.62 -5.93 -1.34
N ILE A 68 -12.79 -4.93 -1.59
CA ILE A 68 -13.03 -3.92 -2.64
C ILE A 68 -13.18 -4.61 -4.00
N ARG A 69 -12.24 -5.50 -4.34
CA ARG A 69 -12.27 -6.25 -5.59
C ARG A 69 -13.52 -7.12 -5.72
N LYS A 70 -13.96 -7.74 -4.62
CA LYS A 70 -15.19 -8.55 -4.60
C LYS A 70 -16.45 -7.72 -4.84
N ASN A 71 -16.54 -6.52 -4.26
CA ASN A 71 -17.73 -5.66 -4.36
C ASN A 71 -17.79 -4.84 -5.65
N TYR A 72 -16.68 -4.73 -6.38
CA TYR A 72 -16.62 -4.03 -7.66
C TYR A 72 -17.17 -4.86 -8.83
N ASN A 73 -17.11 -6.18 -8.72
CA ASN A 73 -17.71 -7.14 -9.66
C ASN A 73 -19.13 -7.51 -9.21
#